data_AF-A0A5C7TLE1-F1
#
_entry.id   AF-A0A5C7TLE1-F1
#
_cell.length_a   1.000
_cell.length_b   1.000
_cell.length_c   1.000
_cell.angle_alpha   90.00
_cell.angle_beta   90.00
_cell.angle_gamma   90.00
#
_symmetry.space_group_name_H-M   'P 1'
#
loop_
_entity.id
_entity.type
_entity.pdbx_description
1 polymer ?
#
loop_
_entity_poly.entity_id
_entity_poly.type
_entity_poly.pdbx_seq_one_letter_code
_entity_poly.pdbx_strand_id
1 'polypeptide(L)'
;MNKLLKISLLCPIFLLGMQQASAAAFSSDQVMAEQQYQFNKQQVLAFVDHAEVQQKLVELGVSPADAKMRIASMTAEELNALNTQMNEMPAGGIVGAVVTVLAVVAILDLLGVTDVYPFIRPIR
;
A
#
# COMPACT_ATOMS: atom_id res chain seq x y z
N MET A 1 64.90 -6.89 -40.70
CA MET A 1 64.47 -6.70 -39.30
C MET A 1 62.95 -6.46 -39.22
N ASN A 2 62.14 -7.32 -39.87
CA ASN A 2 60.74 -7.01 -40.19
C ASN A 2 59.75 -8.01 -39.54
N LYS A 3 60.28 -8.95 -38.75
CA LYS A 3 59.50 -9.98 -38.03
C LYS A 3 59.14 -9.58 -36.60
N LEU A 4 59.86 -8.60 -36.02
CA LEU A 4 59.60 -8.08 -34.67
C LEU A 4 58.51 -6.99 -34.63
N LEU A 5 58.23 -6.33 -35.77
CA LEU A 5 57.19 -5.30 -35.87
C LEU A 5 55.76 -5.89 -35.83
N LYS A 6 55.60 -7.14 -36.30
CA LYS A 6 54.28 -7.79 -36.39
C LYS A 6 53.76 -8.32 -35.05
N ILE A 7 54.65 -8.54 -34.08
CA ILE A 7 54.28 -9.09 -32.76
C ILE A 7 53.74 -7.99 -31.83
N SER A 8 54.09 -6.73 -32.06
CA SER A 8 53.61 -5.61 -31.25
C SER A 8 52.17 -5.16 -31.55
N LEU A 9 51.56 -5.61 -32.66
CA LEU A 9 50.23 -5.16 -33.10
C LEU A 9 49.09 -6.12 -32.72
N LEU A 10 49.38 -7.24 -32.05
CA LEU A 10 48.35 -8.23 -31.69
C LEU A 10 47.78 -8.04 -30.26
N CYS A 11 48.36 -7.15 -29.45
CA CYS A 11 48.09 -7.10 -28.01
C CYS A 11 46.99 -6.11 -27.51
N PRO A 12 46.45 -5.12 -28.24
CA PRO A 12 45.42 -4.27 -27.64
C PRO A 12 44.01 -4.89 -27.65
N ILE A 13 43.78 -6.01 -28.35
CA ILE A 13 42.44 -6.61 -28.48
C ILE A 13 42.02 -7.35 -27.19
N PHE A 14 42.95 -7.75 -26.32
CA PHE A 14 42.62 -8.48 -25.09
C PHE A 14 42.15 -7.58 -23.94
N LEU A 15 42.34 -6.26 -24.04
CA LEU A 15 41.96 -5.30 -22.99
C LEU A 15 40.52 -4.77 -23.11
N LEU A 16 39.81 -5.09 -24.19
CA LEU A 16 38.41 -4.67 -24.41
C LEU A 16 37.37 -5.70 -23.88
N GLY A 17 37.82 -6.84 -23.33
CA GLY A 17 36.94 -7.92 -22.85
C GLY A 17 36.38 -7.74 -21.43
N MET A 18 36.79 -6.70 -20.70
CA MET A 18 36.26 -6.40 -19.36
C MET A 18 35.25 -5.25 -19.42
N GLN A 19 34.23 -5.37 -20.26
CA GLN A 19 32.99 -4.66 -19.97
C GLN A 19 32.32 -5.42 -18.83
N GLN A 20 32.59 -4.98 -17.59
CA GLN A 20 31.75 -5.34 -16.45
C GLN A 20 30.37 -4.77 -16.76
N ALA A 21 29.51 -5.59 -17.36
CA ALA A 21 28.09 -5.34 -17.37
C ALA A 21 27.65 -5.37 -15.92
N SER A 22 27.63 -4.20 -15.28
CA SER A 22 26.94 -3.99 -14.03
C SER A 22 25.46 -4.17 -14.34
N ALA A 23 25.01 -5.42 -14.33
CA ALA A 23 23.62 -5.70 -14.05
C ALA A 23 23.42 -5.17 -12.63
N ALA A 24 22.97 -3.92 -12.53
CA ALA A 24 22.21 -3.50 -11.37
C ALA A 24 21.08 -4.52 -11.31
N ALA A 25 21.25 -5.54 -10.47
CA ALA A 25 20.17 -6.40 -10.10
C ALA A 25 19.15 -5.44 -9.51
N PHE A 26 18.13 -5.10 -10.29
CA PHE A 26 16.90 -4.56 -9.72
C PHE A 26 16.46 -5.66 -8.77
N SER A 27 16.81 -5.51 -7.49
CA SER A 27 16.45 -6.49 -6.49
C SER A 27 14.93 -6.56 -6.54
N SER A 28 14.39 -7.78 -6.53
CA SER A 28 12.94 -7.97 -6.50
C SER A 28 12.31 -7.13 -5.38
N ASP A 29 13.06 -6.85 -4.31
CA ASP A 29 12.71 -5.96 -3.20
C ASP A 29 12.40 -4.52 -3.64
N GLN A 30 13.16 -3.97 -4.58
CA GLN A 30 12.97 -2.60 -5.06
C GLN A 30 11.73 -2.49 -5.95
N VAL A 31 11.47 -3.53 -6.74
CA VAL A 31 10.23 -3.65 -7.55
C VAL A 31 9.02 -3.87 -6.65
N MET A 32 9.15 -4.72 -5.61
CA MET A 32 8.08 -4.99 -4.64
C MET A 32 7.74 -3.73 -3.83
N ALA A 33 8.75 -2.95 -3.41
CA ALA A 33 8.54 -1.70 -2.69
C ALA A 33 7.79 -0.66 -3.54
N GLU A 34 8.16 -0.52 -4.82
CA GLU A 34 7.45 0.36 -5.75
C GLU A 34 6.01 -0.13 -6.02
N GLN A 35 5.80 -1.43 -6.20
CA GLN A 35 4.47 -2.01 -6.37
C GLN A 35 3.59 -1.79 -5.14
N GLN A 36 4.12 -1.97 -3.93
CA GLN A 36 3.40 -1.72 -2.69
C GLN A 36 3.02 -0.24 -2.57
N TYR A 37 3.91 0.67 -2.95
CA TYR A 37 3.62 2.11 -2.97
C TYR A 37 2.46 2.43 -3.93
N GLN A 38 2.52 1.92 -5.17
CA GLN A 38 1.45 2.13 -6.15
C GLN A 38 0.11 1.53 -5.68
N PHE A 39 0.14 0.34 -5.08
CA PHE A 39 -1.05 -0.31 -4.53
C PHE A 39 -1.66 0.50 -3.38
N ASN A 40 -0.84 0.93 -2.42
CA ASN A 40 -1.29 1.78 -1.31
C ASN A 40 -1.89 3.09 -1.83
N LYS A 41 -1.31 3.67 -2.89
CA LYS A 41 -1.79 4.93 -3.49
C LYS A 41 -3.15 4.74 -4.13
N GLN A 42 -3.32 3.66 -4.90
CA GLN A 42 -4.61 3.32 -5.50
C GLN A 42 -5.68 3.07 -4.43
N GLN A 43 -5.34 2.40 -3.33
CA GLN A 43 -6.28 2.14 -2.24
C GLN A 43 -6.75 3.45 -1.58
N VAL A 44 -5.83 4.37 -1.29
CA VAL A 44 -6.19 5.67 -0.67
C VAL A 44 -7.01 6.53 -1.64
N LEU A 45 -6.66 6.54 -2.94
CA LEU A 45 -7.45 7.24 -3.96
C LEU A 45 -8.86 6.67 -4.10
N ALA A 46 -9.01 5.34 -4.14
CA ALA A 46 -10.31 4.68 -4.16
C ALA A 46 -11.14 5.02 -2.91
N PHE A 47 -10.49 5.13 -1.74
CA PHE A 47 -11.16 5.52 -0.52
C PHE A 47 -11.71 6.96 -0.58
N VAL A 48 -10.90 7.90 -1.08
CA VAL A 48 -11.32 9.30 -1.27
C VAL A 48 -12.36 9.45 -2.38
N ASP A 49 -12.47 8.48 -3.29
CA ASP A 49 -13.51 8.46 -4.31
C ASP A 49 -14.91 8.09 -3.77
N HIS A 50 -15.03 7.53 -2.57
CA HIS A 50 -16.34 7.25 -1.98
C HIS A 50 -17.14 8.53 -1.73
N ALA A 51 -18.42 8.51 -2.13
CA ALA A 51 -19.31 9.67 -2.03
C ALA A 51 -19.45 10.21 -0.60
N GLU A 52 -19.48 9.32 0.40
CA GLU A 52 -19.51 9.70 1.83
C GLU A 52 -18.25 10.45 2.25
N VAL A 53 -17.07 10.01 1.79
CA VAL A 53 -15.78 10.65 2.09
C VAL A 53 -15.69 12.01 1.39
N GLN A 54 -16.13 12.12 0.14
CA GLN A 54 -16.16 13.39 -0.58
C GLN A 54 -17.09 14.40 0.10
N GLN A 55 -18.29 13.97 0.49
CA GLN A 55 -19.23 14.83 1.22
C GLN A 55 -18.63 15.30 2.54
N LYS A 56 -17.93 14.41 3.26
CA LYS A 56 -17.25 14.77 4.50
C LYS A 56 -16.09 15.74 4.30
N LEU A 57 -15.30 15.56 3.24
CA LEU A 57 -14.22 16.50 2.89
C LEU A 57 -14.78 17.88 2.56
N VAL A 58 -15.90 17.94 1.83
CA VAL A 58 -16.59 19.21 1.50
C VAL A 58 -17.16 19.87 2.77
N GLU A 59 -17.74 19.10 3.70
CA GLU A 59 -18.18 19.62 5.01
C GLU A 59 -17.02 20.25 5.80
N LEU A 60 -15.82 19.69 5.68
CA LEU A 60 -14.59 20.19 6.29
C LEU A 60 -13.95 21.36 5.51
N GLY A 61 -14.57 21.80 4.41
CA GLY A 61 -14.07 22.90 3.57
C GLY A 61 -12.95 22.51 2.61
N VAL A 62 -12.71 21.22 2.39
CA VAL A 62 -11.68 20.70 1.49
C VAL A 62 -12.33 20.20 0.20
N SER A 63 -11.87 20.67 -0.96
CA SER A 63 -12.37 20.14 -2.23
C SER A 63 -11.83 18.72 -2.48
N PRO A 64 -12.63 17.80 -3.01
CA PRO A 64 -12.16 16.45 -3.33
C PRO A 64 -11.00 16.45 -4.34
N ALA A 65 -10.96 17.44 -5.24
CA ALA A 65 -9.89 17.59 -6.21
C ALA A 65 -8.56 17.96 -5.53
N ASP A 66 -8.58 18.87 -4.57
CA ASP A 66 -7.39 19.28 -3.82
C ASP A 66 -6.87 18.14 -2.93
N ALA A 67 -7.77 17.37 -2.32
CA ALA A 67 -7.41 16.18 -1.55
C ALA A 67 -6.66 15.15 -2.40
N LYS A 68 -7.18 14.85 -3.61
CA LYS A 68 -6.52 13.93 -4.56
C LYS A 68 -5.17 14.46 -5.01
N MET A 69 -5.05 15.75 -5.27
CA MET A 69 -3.77 16.37 -5.67
C MET A 69 -2.73 16.21 -4.56
N ARG A 70 -3.14 16.39 -3.30
CA ARG A 70 -2.24 16.23 -2.15
C ARG A 70 -1.78 14.78 -1.96
N ILE A 71 -2.69 13.82 -2.10
CA ILE A 71 -2.36 12.38 -2.10
C ILE A 71 -1.46 12.03 -3.27
N ALA A 72 -1.67 12.63 -4.44
CA ALA A 72 -0.84 12.41 -5.60
C ALA A 72 0.61 12.89 -5.40
N SER A 73 0.79 13.97 -4.62
CA SER A 73 2.11 14.53 -4.26
C SER A 73 2.78 13.91 -3.04
N MET A 74 2.09 13.03 -2.29
CA MET A 74 2.66 12.38 -1.10
C MET A 74 3.79 11.41 -1.47
N THR A 75 4.80 11.34 -0.61
CA THR A 75 5.87 10.35 -0.69
C THR A 75 5.39 8.98 -0.19
N ALA A 76 6.16 7.92 -0.48
CA ALA A 76 5.81 6.57 -0.06
C ALA A 76 5.67 6.41 1.46
N GLU A 77 6.52 7.11 2.23
CA GLU A 77 6.50 7.08 3.69
C GLU A 77 5.26 7.78 4.25
N GLU A 78 4.92 8.96 3.73
CA GLU A 78 3.74 9.73 4.15
C GLU A 78 2.45 8.99 3.84
N LEU A 79 2.38 8.34 2.68
CA LEU A 79 1.22 7.57 2.27
C LEU A 79 1.04 6.31 3.13
N ASN A 80 2.13 5.65 3.52
CA ASN A 80 2.09 4.51 4.43
C ASN A 80 1.65 4.94 5.84
N ALA A 81 2.16 6.06 6.35
CA ALA A 81 1.71 6.62 7.63
C ALA A 81 0.22 6.98 7.61
N LEU A 82 -0.27 7.56 6.49
CA LEU A 82 -1.69 7.85 6.30
C LEU A 82 -2.53 6.57 6.26
N ASN A 83 -2.11 5.54 5.52
CA ASN A 83 -2.81 4.27 5.44
C ASN A 83 -2.86 3.57 6.81
N THR A 84 -1.79 3.64 7.59
CA THR A 84 -1.74 3.12 8.97
C THR A 84 -2.75 3.85 9.85
N GLN A 85 -2.78 5.18 9.85
CA GLN A 85 -3.78 5.96 10.59
C GLN A 85 -5.22 5.65 10.13
N MET A 86 -5.44 5.49 8.83
CA MET A 86 -6.75 5.11 8.30
C MET A 86 -7.22 3.73 8.76
N ASN A 87 -6.32 2.77 8.92
CA ASN A 87 -6.63 1.46 9.47
C ASN A 87 -6.86 1.49 10.99
N GLU A 88 -6.19 2.39 11.71
CA GLU A 88 -6.38 2.57 13.16
C GLU A 88 -7.64 3.35 13.49
N MET A 89 -8.11 4.23 12.59
CA MET A 89 -9.42 4.82 12.72
C MET A 89 -10.48 3.71 12.68
N PRO A 90 -11.42 3.64 13.64
CA PRO A 90 -12.54 2.74 13.54
C PRO A 90 -13.18 2.96 12.17
N ALA A 91 -13.36 1.90 11.38
CA ALA A 91 -14.06 1.94 10.10
C ALA A 91 -15.54 2.30 10.37
N GLY A 92 -15.77 3.56 10.76
CA GLY A 92 -16.94 4.07 11.44
C GLY A 92 -18.01 4.53 10.45
N GLY A 93 -18.21 3.75 9.39
CA GLY A 93 -19.39 3.86 8.54
C GLY A 93 -20.53 3.01 9.09
N ILE A 94 -21.63 2.94 8.33
CA ILE A 94 -22.79 2.08 8.64
C ILE A 94 -22.35 0.64 8.91
N VAL A 95 -21.36 0.14 8.17
CA VAL A 95 -20.82 -1.21 8.33
C VAL A 95 -20.20 -1.41 9.73
N GLY A 96 -19.37 -0.48 10.20
CA GLY A 96 -18.78 -0.57 11.54
C GLY A 96 -19.83 -0.48 12.65
N ALA A 97 -20.83 0.39 12.49
CA ALA A 97 -21.94 0.50 13.42
C ALA A 97 -22.77 -0.80 13.48
N VAL A 98 -23.11 -1.38 12.32
CA VAL A 98 -23.84 -2.65 12.22
C VAL A 98 -23.03 -3.78 12.88
N VAL A 99 -21.75 -3.92 12.54
CA VAL A 99 -20.87 -4.94 13.14
C VAL A 99 -20.76 -4.78 14.65
N THR A 100 -20.65 -3.54 15.15
CA THR A 100 -20.60 -3.26 16.59
C THR A 100 -21.89 -3.65 17.28
N VAL A 101 -23.04 -3.30 16.72
CA VAL A 101 -24.35 -3.71 17.27
C VAL A 101 -24.48 -5.22 17.30
N LEU A 102 -24.12 -5.91 16.21
CA LEU A 102 -24.13 -7.38 16.16
C LEU A 102 -23.20 -7.99 17.22
N ALA A 103 -22.00 -7.43 17.42
CA ALA A 103 -21.06 -7.91 18.43
C ALA A 103 -21.59 -7.72 19.86
N VAL A 104 -22.20 -6.57 20.16
CA VAL A 104 -22.82 -6.32 21.48
C VAL A 104 -23.97 -7.30 21.72
N VAL A 105 -24.86 -7.49 20.75
CA VAL A 105 -25.98 -8.44 20.85
C VAL A 105 -25.47 -9.87 21.02
N ALA A 106 -24.39 -10.26 20.32
CA ALA A 106 -23.79 -11.59 20.47
C ALA A 106 -23.23 -11.83 21.89
N ILE A 107 -22.63 -10.81 22.50
CA ILE A 107 -22.16 -10.90 23.90
C ILE A 107 -23.34 -11.01 24.86
N LEU A 108 -24.41 -10.24 24.66
CA LEU A 108 -25.63 -10.32 25.47
C LEU A 108 -26.32 -11.68 25.36
N ASP A 109 -26.24 -12.32 24.19
CA ASP A 109 -26.75 -13.67 23.95
C ASP A 109 -25.94 -14.74 24.70
N LEU A 110 -24.60 -14.64 24.65
CA LEU A 110 -23.71 -15.49 25.46
C LEU A 110 -24.00 -15.40 26.96
N LEU A 111 -24.32 -14.22 27.47
CA LEU A 111 -24.70 -13.99 28.87
C LEU A 111 -26.14 -14.45 29.19
N GLY A 112 -26.92 -14.85 28.19
CA GLY A 112 -28.31 -15.28 28.35
C GLY A 112 -29.29 -14.15 28.66
N VAL A 113 -28.92 -12.89 28.37
CA VAL A 113 -29.79 -11.71 28.53
C VAL A 113 -30.73 -11.58 27.33
N THR A 114 -30.28 -12.01 26.14
CA THR A 114 -31.05 -12.01 24.89
C THR A 114 -30.97 -13.37 24.19
N ASP A 115 -31.89 -13.66 23.27
CA ASP A 115 -31.87 -14.86 22.41
C ASP A 115 -32.13 -14.41 20.96
N VAL A 116 -31.11 -13.83 20.33
CA VAL A 116 -31.18 -13.27 18.97
C VAL A 116 -30.48 -14.18 17.96
N TYR A 117 -29.45 -14.89 18.41
CA TYR A 117 -28.65 -15.83 17.64
C TYR A 117 -28.94 -17.26 18.12
N PRO A 118 -29.83 -18.00 17.45
CA PRO A 118 -30.28 -19.34 17.90
C PRO A 118 -29.18 -20.42 17.86
N PHE A 119 -28.02 -20.09 17.32
CA PHE A 119 -26.83 -20.95 17.29
C PHE A 119 -25.86 -20.69 18.44
N ILE A 120 -26.01 -19.59 19.18
CA ILE A 120 -25.23 -19.30 20.39
C ILE A 120 -25.92 -20.01 21.56
N ARG A 121 -25.14 -20.82 22.29
CA ARG A 121 -25.62 -21.43 23.54
C ARG A 121 -25.13 -20.56 24.69
N PRO A 122 -26.01 -20.08 25.58
CA PRO A 122 -25.59 -19.27 26.71
C PRO A 122 -24.67 -20.11 27.62
N ILE A 123 -23.58 -19.48 28.07
CA ILE A 123 -22.64 -20.08 29.03
C ILE A 123 -23.31 -20.06 30.40
N ARG A 124 -23.89 -21.20 30.77
CA ARG A 124 -24.35 -21.47 32.13
C ARG A 124 -23.29 -22.21 32.91
#